data_AF-A0A4Q3KKB1-F1
#
_entry.id   AF-A0A4Q3KKB1-F1
#
_cell.length_a   1.000
_cell.length_b   1.000
_cell.length_c   1.000
_cell.angle_alpha   90.00
_cell.angle_beta   90.00
_cell.angle_gamma   90.00
#
_symmetry.space_group_name_H-M   'P 1'
#
loop_
_entity.id
_entity.type
_entity.pdbx_description
1 polymer ?
#
loop_
_entity_poly.entity_id
_entity_poly.type
_entity_poly.pdbx_seq_one_letter_code
_entity_poly.pdbx_strand_id
1 'polypeptide(L)'
;MSDAPPTHVKDRLTSTKLDLRTTQIRDTTKQWLRSLRRVWREVRRGDELIYSIVEGKLSEGGGPFVLHYLGRKRFLSDFQVYFERHGDTPAVVQSFCVSANTLRFMQARSRLERCPPDADLLIVDRFLSRDSDDERFALLAPFLNAYLPIAADFTAQLAQVRSKGHRRKLQGAIKRDFTWRKSSDLADFEMWYDTMYAPFVQLRFGGDASVVSKPEMLAMFKRRGFLLVLEEQGVPVSGSLMYT
;
A
#
# COMPACT_ATOMS: atom_id res chain seq x y z
N MET A 1 11.95 -64.32 -40.53
CA MET A 1 12.67 -63.49 -39.54
C MET A 1 11.68 -62.47 -39.03
N SER A 2 11.45 -62.47 -37.71
CA SER A 2 10.30 -61.87 -37.05
C SER A 2 10.58 -60.42 -36.65
N ASP A 3 9.76 -59.49 -37.13
CA ASP A 3 9.71 -58.11 -36.65
C ASP A 3 8.86 -58.03 -35.37
N ALA A 4 9.40 -57.40 -34.33
CA ALA A 4 8.67 -57.03 -33.11
C ALA A 4 8.57 -55.49 -33.03
N PRO A 5 7.44 -54.91 -32.60
CA PRO A 5 7.26 -53.46 -32.51
C PRO A 5 7.81 -52.91 -31.17
N PRO A 6 8.20 -51.63 -31.10
CA PRO A 6 8.65 -51.03 -29.85
C PRO A 6 7.47 -50.61 -28.97
N THR A 7 7.51 -51.10 -27.74
CA THR A 7 6.55 -50.88 -26.65
C THR A 7 6.79 -49.54 -25.94
N HIS A 8 5.74 -48.71 -25.90
CA HIS A 8 5.35 -47.76 -24.83
C HIS A 8 6.41 -46.90 -24.11
N VAL A 9 6.49 -45.62 -24.51
CA VAL A 9 6.93 -44.49 -23.66
C VAL A 9 5.72 -43.65 -23.30
N LYS A 10 4.97 -43.99 -22.23
CA LYS A 10 3.86 -43.13 -21.75
C LYS A 10 3.76 -42.89 -20.23
N ASP A 11 4.57 -43.52 -19.37
CA ASP A 11 4.27 -43.51 -17.92
C ASP A 11 5.17 -42.64 -17.01
N ARG A 12 6.03 -41.75 -17.54
CA ARG A 12 6.94 -40.95 -16.68
C ARG A 12 6.56 -39.49 -16.42
N LEU A 13 5.45 -38.98 -16.96
CA LEU A 13 5.10 -37.55 -16.82
C LEU A 13 4.00 -37.24 -15.78
N THR A 14 3.37 -38.25 -15.18
CA THR A 14 2.29 -38.07 -14.19
C THR A 14 2.79 -38.05 -12.73
N SER A 15 3.89 -38.73 -12.42
CA SER A 15 4.43 -38.80 -11.05
C SER A 15 5.02 -37.47 -10.56
N THR A 16 5.77 -36.76 -11.40
CA THR A 16 6.51 -35.55 -10.99
C THR A 16 5.59 -34.34 -10.76
N LYS A 17 4.45 -34.27 -11.46
CA LYS A 17 3.44 -33.21 -11.25
C LYS A 17 2.63 -33.42 -9.96
N LEU A 18 2.51 -34.65 -9.47
CA LEU A 18 1.82 -34.94 -8.21
C LEU A 18 2.67 -34.50 -7.00
N ASP A 19 3.99 -34.75 -7.04
CA ASP A 19 4.93 -34.41 -5.95
C ASP A 19 5.17 -32.90 -5.74
N LEU A 20 5.14 -32.12 -6.82
CA LEU A 20 5.27 -30.66 -6.72
C LEU A 20 4.04 -30.02 -6.06
N ARG A 21 2.84 -30.56 -6.31
CA ARG A 21 1.60 -30.06 -5.70
C ARG A 21 1.52 -30.39 -4.21
N THR A 22 1.90 -31.59 -3.80
CA THR A 22 1.90 -32.00 -2.38
C THR A 22 2.94 -31.23 -1.56
N THR A 23 4.10 -30.91 -2.13
CA THR A 23 5.14 -30.11 -1.46
C THR A 23 4.70 -28.66 -1.27
N GLN A 24 4.12 -28.04 -2.30
CA GLN A 24 3.59 -26.67 -2.23
C GLN A 24 2.42 -26.53 -1.25
N ILE A 25 1.56 -27.55 -1.13
CA ILE A 25 0.47 -27.60 -0.12
C ILE A 25 1.02 -27.75 1.31
N ARG A 26 2.10 -28.52 1.51
CA ARG A 26 2.71 -28.69 2.84
C ARG A 26 3.36 -27.42 3.36
N ASP A 27 4.03 -26.64 2.50
CA ASP A 27 4.70 -25.41 2.92
C ASP A 27 3.72 -24.27 3.19
N THR A 28 2.67 -24.13 2.38
CA THR A 28 1.57 -23.18 2.63
C THR A 28 0.82 -23.50 3.93
N THR A 29 0.59 -24.79 4.22
CA THR A 29 -0.04 -25.23 5.47
C THR A 29 0.83 -24.91 6.69
N LYS A 30 2.15 -25.15 6.62
CA LYS A 30 3.08 -24.81 7.72
C LYS A 30 3.18 -23.31 7.95
N GLN A 31 3.24 -22.50 6.89
CA GLN A 31 3.27 -21.04 6.99
C GLN A 31 1.96 -20.52 7.61
N TRP A 32 0.82 -21.04 7.18
CA TRP A 32 -0.50 -20.70 7.73
C TRP A 32 -0.62 -21.06 9.22
N LEU A 33 -0.18 -22.26 9.62
CA LEU A 33 -0.17 -22.70 11.02
C LEU A 33 0.75 -21.82 11.91
N ARG A 34 1.91 -21.38 11.38
CA ARG A 34 2.80 -20.45 12.10
C ARG A 34 2.14 -19.07 12.27
N SER A 35 1.50 -18.55 11.23
CA SER A 35 0.73 -17.31 11.30
C SER A 35 -0.40 -17.42 12.33
N LEU A 36 -1.17 -18.51 12.31
CA LEU A 36 -2.24 -18.74 13.28
C LEU A 36 -1.73 -18.80 14.72
N ARG A 37 -0.66 -19.55 15.01
CA ARG A 37 -0.08 -19.63 16.36
C ARG A 37 0.47 -18.29 16.86
N ARG A 38 0.89 -17.39 15.96
CA ARG A 38 1.33 -16.03 16.32
C ARG A 38 0.13 -15.16 16.66
N VAL A 39 -0.88 -15.15 15.79
CA VAL A 39 -2.14 -14.41 16.03
C VAL A 39 -2.80 -14.87 17.33
N TRP A 40 -2.85 -16.18 17.59
CA TRP A 40 -3.41 -16.72 18.83
C TRP A 40 -2.66 -16.27 20.09
N ARG A 41 -1.34 -16.14 20.04
CA ARG A 41 -0.53 -15.63 21.17
C ARG A 41 -0.76 -14.14 21.42
N GLU A 42 -1.01 -13.37 20.36
CA GLU A 42 -1.27 -11.93 20.44
C GLU A 42 -2.71 -11.62 20.85
N VAL A 43 -3.70 -12.38 20.36
CA VAL A 43 -5.10 -12.32 20.83
C VAL A 43 -5.18 -12.69 22.31
N ARG A 44 -4.35 -13.63 22.79
CA ARG A 44 -4.22 -13.95 24.22
C ARG A 44 -3.71 -12.80 25.09
N ARG A 45 -3.15 -11.73 24.51
CA ARG A 45 -2.71 -10.53 25.24
C ARG A 45 -3.85 -9.56 25.57
N GLY A 46 -5.10 -9.92 25.27
CA GLY A 46 -6.28 -9.15 25.67
C GLY A 46 -6.70 -8.05 24.69
N ASP A 47 -6.01 -7.91 23.55
CA ASP A 47 -6.41 -6.96 22.51
C ASP A 47 -7.54 -7.57 21.67
N GLU A 48 -8.76 -7.04 21.85
CA GLU A 48 -9.91 -7.40 21.03
C GLU A 48 -9.64 -7.02 19.56
N LEU A 49 -9.75 -7.99 18.65
CA LEU A 49 -9.75 -7.71 17.22
C LEU A 49 -11.13 -7.20 16.82
N ILE A 50 -11.16 -6.09 16.10
CA ILE A 50 -12.39 -5.43 15.69
C ILE A 50 -12.37 -5.14 14.20
N TYR A 51 -13.57 -5.10 13.64
CA TYR A 51 -13.86 -4.41 12.41
C TYR A 51 -14.70 -3.19 12.77
N SER A 52 -14.22 -2.00 12.43
CA SER A 52 -14.93 -0.75 12.67
C SER A 52 -15.16 0.02 11.39
N ILE A 53 -16.35 0.59 11.26
CA ILE A 53 -16.69 1.60 10.25
C ILE A 53 -16.78 2.92 10.99
N VAL A 54 -16.01 3.91 10.55
CA VAL A 54 -15.95 5.25 11.12
C VAL A 54 -16.37 6.23 10.03
N GLU A 55 -17.50 6.89 10.26
CA GLU A 55 -18.02 7.91 9.35
C GLU A 55 -17.80 9.30 9.96
N GLY A 56 -17.35 10.24 9.14
CA GLY A 56 -17.18 11.62 9.55
C GLY A 56 -17.04 12.56 8.37
N LYS A 57 -16.55 13.78 8.62
CA LYS A 57 -16.27 14.78 7.59
C LYS A 57 -14.80 15.19 7.66
N LEU A 58 -14.19 15.33 6.48
CA LEU A 58 -12.82 15.85 6.37
C LEU A 58 -12.81 17.37 6.62
N SER A 59 -11.67 17.89 7.06
CA SER A 59 -11.50 19.31 7.32
C SER A 59 -11.49 20.19 6.06
N GLU A 60 -11.61 21.51 6.25
CA GLU A 60 -11.43 22.55 5.22
C GLU A 60 -12.35 22.41 3.98
N GLY A 61 -13.64 22.12 4.21
CA GLY A 61 -14.60 21.93 3.11
C GLY A 61 -14.53 20.54 2.46
N GLY A 62 -13.88 19.59 3.14
CA GLY A 62 -13.95 18.19 2.82
C GLY A 62 -15.38 17.63 2.93
N GLY A 63 -15.70 16.70 2.03
CA GLY A 63 -16.98 16.00 2.04
C GLY A 63 -17.08 14.94 3.16
N PRO A 64 -18.16 14.14 3.19
CA PRO A 64 -18.22 12.95 4.02
C PRO A 64 -17.05 12.01 3.70
N PHE A 65 -16.59 11.29 4.72
CA PHE A 65 -15.49 10.34 4.63
C PHE A 65 -15.79 9.10 5.46
N VAL A 66 -15.62 7.93 4.84
CA VAL A 66 -15.90 6.64 5.45
C VAL A 66 -14.60 5.84 5.56
N LEU A 67 -14.20 5.54 6.79
CA LEU A 67 -13.00 4.77 7.13
C LEU A 67 -13.39 3.40 7.66
N HIS A 68 -12.92 2.36 7.00
CA HIS A 68 -13.02 0.99 7.52
C HIS A 68 -11.71 0.62 8.20
N TYR A 69 -11.78 0.15 9.44
CA TYR A 69 -10.65 -0.31 10.23
C TYR A 69 -10.80 -1.78 10.56
N LEU A 70 -9.75 -2.57 10.32
CA LEU A 70 -9.68 -3.97 10.72
C LEU A 70 -8.39 -4.18 11.51
N GLY A 71 -8.48 -4.39 12.82
CA GLY A 71 -7.29 -4.47 13.65
C GLY A 71 -7.56 -4.58 15.13
N ARG A 72 -6.53 -4.33 15.94
CA ARG A 72 -6.63 -4.34 17.40
C ARG A 72 -7.36 -3.07 17.90
N LYS A 73 -8.39 -3.24 18.71
CA LYS A 73 -9.26 -2.16 19.24
C LYS A 73 -8.49 -0.97 19.80
N ARG A 74 -7.37 -1.21 20.48
CA ARG A 74 -6.55 -0.15 21.09
C ARG A 74 -6.00 0.90 20.11
N PHE A 75 -5.88 0.56 18.82
CA PHE A 75 -5.39 1.51 17.80
C PHE A 75 -6.52 2.24 17.08
N LEU A 76 -7.79 1.90 17.33
CA LEU A 76 -8.92 2.53 16.65
C LEU A 76 -8.93 4.05 16.88
N SER A 77 -8.59 4.49 18.10
CA SER A 77 -8.51 5.91 18.45
C SER A 77 -7.48 6.67 17.63
N ASP A 78 -6.40 6.02 17.21
CA ASP A 78 -5.31 6.66 16.48
C ASP A 78 -5.75 7.10 15.09
N PHE A 79 -6.80 6.48 14.55
CA PHE A 79 -7.39 6.84 13.25
C PHE A 79 -8.52 7.88 13.37
N GLN A 80 -8.94 8.23 14.59
CA GLN A 80 -9.90 9.32 14.80
C GLN A 80 -9.29 10.70 14.48
N VAL A 81 -7.96 10.80 14.42
CA VAL A 81 -7.22 12.02 14.06
C VAL A 81 -7.47 12.50 12.63
N TYR A 82 -7.97 11.61 11.76
CA TYR A 82 -8.31 11.95 10.37
C TYR A 82 -9.62 12.73 10.25
N PHE A 83 -10.37 12.90 11.33
CA PHE A 83 -11.64 13.63 11.37
C PHE A 83 -11.49 14.92 12.18
N GLU A 84 -12.12 16.01 11.72
CA GLU A 84 -12.03 17.32 12.38
C GLU A 84 -12.87 17.39 13.66
N ARG A 85 -12.25 17.65 14.81
CA ARG A 85 -12.99 18.00 16.04
C ARG A 85 -13.55 19.41 15.90
N HIS A 86 -14.78 19.54 15.39
CA HIS A 86 -15.50 20.82 15.38
C HIS A 86 -16.25 21.05 16.71
N GLY A 87 -15.60 21.77 17.63
CA GLY A 87 -16.20 22.16 18.92
C GLY A 87 -16.50 20.97 19.83
N ASP A 88 -17.60 21.05 20.59
CA ASP A 88 -18.09 19.97 21.48
C ASP A 88 -18.74 18.80 20.72
N THR A 89 -18.84 18.89 19.40
CA THR A 89 -19.40 17.82 18.56
C THR A 89 -18.30 16.87 18.10
N PRO A 90 -18.39 15.56 18.37
CA PRO A 90 -17.38 14.63 17.92
C PRO A 90 -17.31 14.61 16.39
N ALA A 91 -16.08 14.68 15.87
CA ALA A 91 -15.72 14.58 14.46
C ALA A 91 -16.26 13.31 13.77
N VAL A 92 -16.49 12.28 14.57
CA VAL A 92 -17.00 10.97 14.19
C VAL A 92 -18.51 10.98 14.41
N VAL A 93 -19.25 10.91 13.31
CA VAL A 93 -20.71 10.89 13.31
C VAL A 93 -21.23 9.53 13.75
N GLN A 94 -20.53 8.46 13.33
CA GLN A 94 -20.92 7.10 13.68
C GLN A 94 -19.69 6.18 13.69
N SER A 95 -19.57 5.40 14.76
CA SER A 95 -18.63 4.28 14.82
C SER A 95 -19.43 3.00 15.04
N PHE A 96 -19.47 2.15 14.03
CA PHE A 96 -19.92 0.78 14.20
C PHE A 96 -18.69 -0.08 14.49
N CYS A 97 -18.73 -0.86 15.56
CA CYS A 97 -17.61 -1.72 15.96
C CYS A 97 -18.15 -3.13 16.22
N VAL A 98 -17.62 -4.11 15.49
CA VAL A 98 -17.96 -5.52 15.68
C VAL A 98 -16.69 -6.28 16.00
N SER A 99 -16.78 -7.14 17.02
CA SER A 99 -15.71 -8.10 17.31
C SER A 99 -15.43 -8.93 16.05
N ALA A 100 -14.22 -8.78 15.52
CA ALA A 100 -13.79 -9.55 14.36
C ALA A 100 -13.25 -10.88 14.87
N ASN A 101 -13.94 -11.97 14.55
CA ASN A 101 -13.36 -13.28 14.79
C ASN A 101 -12.05 -13.42 13.99
N THR A 102 -11.09 -14.14 14.55
CA THR A 102 -9.73 -14.27 14.01
C THR A 102 -9.72 -14.75 12.56
N LEU A 103 -10.69 -15.58 12.16
CA LEU A 103 -10.83 -16.07 10.79
C LEU A 103 -11.19 -14.96 9.80
N ARG A 104 -12.16 -14.08 10.13
CA ARG A 104 -12.53 -12.93 9.30
C ARG A 104 -11.37 -11.96 9.16
N PHE A 105 -10.64 -11.70 10.25
CA PHE A 105 -9.42 -10.91 10.22
C PHE A 105 -8.37 -11.51 9.27
N MET A 106 -8.11 -12.81 9.37
CA MET A 106 -7.14 -13.51 8.53
C MET A 106 -7.56 -13.56 7.06
N GLN A 107 -8.86 -13.72 6.77
CA GLN A 107 -9.40 -13.70 5.41
C GLN A 107 -9.32 -12.32 4.77
N ALA A 108 -9.70 -11.27 5.49
CA ALA A 108 -9.57 -9.90 4.99
C ALA A 108 -8.10 -9.48 4.84
N ARG A 109 -7.22 -9.95 5.73
CA ARG A 109 -5.77 -9.77 5.60
C ARG A 109 -5.18 -10.51 4.40
N SER A 110 -5.65 -11.72 4.08
CA SER A 110 -5.12 -12.48 2.94
C SER A 110 -5.71 -12.04 1.61
N ARG A 111 -6.92 -11.48 1.63
CA ARG A 111 -7.62 -10.89 0.49
C ARG A 111 -7.46 -9.37 0.47
N LEU A 112 -6.20 -8.90 0.47
CA LEU A 112 -5.78 -7.48 0.37
C LEU A 112 -6.36 -6.72 -0.84
N GLU A 113 -7.25 -7.32 -1.62
CA GLU A 113 -7.45 -6.89 -2.99
C GLU A 113 -8.37 -5.68 -3.13
N ARG A 114 -9.28 -5.36 -2.20
CA ARG A 114 -10.19 -4.21 -2.40
C ARG A 114 -10.63 -3.51 -1.11
N CYS A 115 -10.46 -2.20 -1.08
CA CYS A 115 -11.21 -1.31 -0.18
C CYS A 115 -12.71 -1.56 -0.42
N PRO A 116 -13.54 -1.69 0.62
CA PRO A 116 -14.99 -1.80 0.46
C PRO A 116 -15.52 -0.64 -0.39
N PRO A 117 -16.50 -0.87 -1.28
CA PRO A 117 -16.93 0.13 -2.27
C PRO A 117 -17.56 1.38 -1.63
N ASP A 118 -18.05 1.23 -0.41
CA ASP A 118 -18.61 2.25 0.47
C ASP A 118 -17.55 2.98 1.31
N ALA A 119 -16.32 2.46 1.40
CA ALA A 119 -15.22 3.05 2.15
C ALA A 119 -14.36 3.95 1.26
N ASP A 120 -14.00 5.14 1.76
CA ASP A 120 -12.97 6.00 1.18
C ASP A 120 -11.56 5.51 1.56
N LEU A 121 -11.43 4.87 2.74
CA LEU A 121 -10.15 4.33 3.22
C LEU A 121 -10.35 3.03 4.00
N LEU A 122 -9.55 2.00 3.67
CA LEU A 122 -9.45 0.76 4.45
C LEU A 122 -8.09 0.71 5.14
N ILE A 123 -8.10 0.57 6.47
CA ILE A 123 -6.92 0.37 7.30
C ILE A 123 -6.94 -1.05 7.86
N VAL A 124 -5.86 -1.79 7.62
CA VAL A 124 -5.69 -3.15 8.13
C VAL A 124 -4.43 -3.21 8.99
N ASP A 125 -4.60 -3.47 10.28
CA ASP A 125 -3.50 -3.67 11.22
C ASP A 125 -2.67 -4.89 10.79
N ARG A 126 -1.34 -4.75 10.75
CA ARG A 126 -0.42 -5.85 10.47
C ARG A 126 0.36 -6.21 11.73
N PHE A 127 0.26 -7.48 12.12
CA PHE A 127 1.14 -8.05 13.15
C PHE A 127 2.58 -8.09 12.65
N LEU A 128 3.45 -7.25 13.23
CA LEU A 128 4.91 -7.32 13.06
C LEU A 128 5.49 -8.43 13.95
N SER A 129 6.51 -9.13 13.47
CA SER A 129 7.21 -10.14 14.27
C SER A 129 8.05 -9.51 15.36
N ARG A 130 8.01 -10.07 16.57
CA ARG A 130 8.85 -9.66 17.69
C ARG A 130 10.36 -9.73 17.42
N ASP A 131 10.80 -10.51 16.43
CA ASP A 131 12.23 -10.61 16.06
C ASP A 131 12.75 -9.40 15.26
N SER A 132 11.93 -8.34 15.08
CA SER A 132 12.42 -7.04 14.61
C SER A 132 12.90 -6.22 15.81
N ASP A 133 14.05 -6.57 16.38
CA ASP A 133 14.72 -5.87 17.50
C ASP A 133 15.30 -4.48 17.12
N ASP A 134 14.70 -3.81 16.13
CA ASP A 134 15.11 -2.43 15.81
C ASP A 134 14.17 -1.45 16.51
N GLU A 135 14.59 -0.97 17.68
CA GLU A 135 14.01 0.22 18.34
C GLU A 135 14.08 1.48 17.46
N ARG A 136 14.71 1.39 16.27
CA ARG A 136 14.65 2.37 15.16
C ARG A 136 13.30 2.45 14.46
N PHE A 137 12.36 1.56 14.75
CA PHE A 137 10.97 1.70 14.30
C PHE A 137 10.16 2.55 15.28
N ALA A 138 10.49 3.84 15.35
CA ALA A 138 9.47 4.84 15.63
C ALA A 138 8.33 4.58 14.63
N LEU A 139 7.14 4.24 15.14
CA LEU A 139 5.98 3.79 14.37
C LEU A 139 5.41 4.92 13.51
N LEU A 140 6.12 5.26 12.43
CA LEU A 140 5.59 5.97 11.27
C LEU A 140 4.69 4.99 10.57
N ALA A 141 3.38 5.05 10.81
CA ALA A 141 2.35 4.12 10.32
C ALA A 141 2.62 3.61 8.88
N PRO A 142 3.38 2.51 8.71
CA PRO A 142 3.91 2.13 7.40
C PRO A 142 2.88 1.31 6.60
N PHE A 143 1.60 1.49 6.94
CA PHE A 143 0.49 0.63 6.54
C PHE A 143 -0.57 1.35 5.73
N LEU A 144 -0.44 2.66 5.53
CA LEU A 144 -1.24 3.39 4.53
C LEU A 144 -0.60 3.20 3.16
N ASN A 145 -0.71 1.99 2.63
CA ASN A 145 -0.56 1.81 1.19
C ASN A 145 -1.80 2.43 0.55
N ALA A 146 -1.66 3.65 0.03
CA ALA A 146 -2.71 4.25 -0.80
C ALA A 146 -2.70 3.54 -2.15
N TYR A 147 -3.69 2.69 -2.39
CA TYR A 147 -3.93 2.12 -3.71
C TYR A 147 -4.79 3.09 -4.50
N LEU A 148 -4.18 3.76 -5.48
CA LEU A 148 -4.93 4.57 -6.43
C LEU A 148 -5.24 3.70 -7.65
N PRO A 149 -6.52 3.33 -7.90
CA PRO A 149 -6.88 2.73 -9.17
C PRO A 149 -6.55 3.73 -10.29
N ILE A 150 -5.74 3.30 -11.25
CA ILE A 150 -5.37 4.08 -12.42
C ILE A 150 -6.34 3.71 -13.55
N ALA A 151 -7.08 4.68 -14.05
CA ALA A 151 -7.95 4.55 -15.20
C ALA A 151 -7.15 4.52 -16.51
N ALA A 152 -7.78 4.07 -17.59
CA ALA A 152 -7.14 3.95 -18.90
C ALA A 152 -6.69 5.31 -19.49
N ASP A 153 -7.39 6.39 -19.14
CA ASP A 153 -7.10 7.74 -19.62
C ASP A 153 -7.35 8.81 -18.54
N PHE A 154 -6.84 10.02 -18.78
CA PHE A 154 -6.95 11.14 -17.84
C PHE A 154 -8.39 11.60 -17.60
N THR A 155 -9.26 11.53 -18.61
CA THR A 155 -10.67 11.94 -18.47
C THR A 155 -11.40 10.98 -17.53
N ALA A 156 -11.18 9.69 -17.71
CA ALA A 156 -11.69 8.64 -16.84
C ALA A 156 -11.10 8.75 -15.43
N GLN A 157 -9.80 9.03 -15.28
CA GLN A 157 -9.18 9.25 -13.96
C GLN A 157 -9.81 10.44 -13.23
N LEU A 158 -9.99 11.57 -13.92
CA LEU A 158 -10.59 12.78 -13.36
C LEU A 158 -12.03 12.55 -12.89
N ALA A 159 -12.80 11.73 -13.62
CA ALA A 159 -14.16 11.37 -13.25
C ALA A 159 -14.23 10.57 -11.94
N GLN A 160 -13.20 9.76 -11.65
CA GLN A 160 -13.10 8.99 -10.40
C GLN A 160 -12.72 9.85 -9.18
N VAL A 161 -12.13 11.03 -9.38
CA VAL A 161 -11.75 11.92 -8.27
C VAL A 161 -12.99 12.55 -7.64
N ARG A 162 -13.38 12.10 -6.44
CA ARG A 162 -14.56 12.61 -5.72
C ARG A 162 -14.44 14.08 -5.30
N SER A 163 -13.25 14.51 -4.87
CA SER A 163 -13.02 15.90 -4.42
C SER A 163 -13.07 16.89 -5.58
N LYS A 164 -14.04 17.81 -5.55
CA LYS A 164 -14.18 18.91 -6.53
C LYS A 164 -12.94 19.81 -6.56
N GLY A 165 -12.35 20.09 -5.40
CA GLY A 165 -11.12 20.89 -5.29
C GLY A 165 -9.93 20.19 -5.94
N HIS A 166 -9.75 18.90 -5.67
CA HIS A 166 -8.70 18.11 -6.30
C HIS A 166 -8.90 18.02 -7.82
N ARG A 167 -10.13 17.77 -8.28
CA ARG A 167 -10.47 17.74 -9.71
C ARG A 167 -10.13 19.06 -10.41
N ARG A 168 -10.44 20.21 -9.80
CA ARG A 168 -10.07 21.54 -10.33
C ARG A 168 -8.55 21.72 -10.44
N LYS A 169 -7.79 21.29 -9.44
CA LYS A 169 -6.32 21.35 -9.46
C LYS A 169 -5.74 20.50 -10.60
N LEU A 170 -6.22 19.27 -10.75
CA LEU A 170 -5.79 18.38 -11.84
C LEU A 170 -6.17 18.93 -13.22
N GLN A 171 -7.38 19.48 -13.39
CA GLN A 171 -7.77 20.18 -14.61
C GLN A 171 -6.88 21.40 -14.89
N GLY A 172 -6.48 22.13 -13.85
CA GLY A 172 -5.52 23.23 -13.97
C GLY A 172 -4.15 22.75 -14.44
N ALA A 173 -3.66 21.63 -13.91
CA ALA A 173 -2.40 21.02 -14.33
C ALA A 173 -2.45 20.54 -15.79
N ILE A 174 -3.56 19.96 -16.24
CA ILE A 174 -3.75 19.51 -17.63
C ILE A 174 -3.75 20.69 -18.62
N LYS A 175 -4.19 21.87 -18.19
CA LYS A 175 -4.15 23.08 -19.03
C LYS A 175 -2.73 23.66 -19.16
N ARG A 176 -1.79 23.22 -18.33
CA ARG A 176 -0.37 23.58 -18.48
C ARG A 176 0.24 22.62 -19.48
N ASP A 177 1.10 23.15 -20.34
CA ASP A 177 1.79 22.39 -21.40
C ASP A 177 2.94 21.58 -20.82
N PHE A 178 2.64 20.74 -19.83
CA PHE A 178 3.61 19.86 -19.23
C PHE A 178 3.87 18.66 -20.14
N THR A 179 5.15 18.36 -20.35
CA THR A 179 5.60 17.11 -20.93
C THR A 179 6.10 16.19 -19.83
N TRP A 180 6.23 14.91 -20.13
CA TRP A 180 6.85 13.95 -19.21
C TRP A 180 7.76 13.02 -19.98
N ARG A 181 8.78 12.53 -19.28
CA ARG A 181 9.66 11.50 -19.80
C ARG A 181 9.99 10.48 -18.73
N LYS A 182 10.23 9.26 -19.19
CA LYS A 182 10.80 8.18 -18.39
C LYS A 182 12.31 8.18 -18.58
N SER A 183 13.07 8.18 -17.50
CA SER A 183 14.53 8.06 -17.55
C SER A 183 15.06 6.92 -16.69
N SER A 184 16.06 6.24 -17.24
CA SER A 184 16.92 5.28 -16.53
C SER A 184 18.38 5.73 -16.55
N ASP A 185 18.65 6.99 -16.92
CA ASP A 185 19.98 7.57 -16.90
C ASP A 185 20.40 7.92 -15.46
N LEU A 186 21.65 7.63 -15.13
CA LEU A 186 22.26 7.99 -13.86
C LEU A 186 22.37 9.51 -13.69
N ALA A 187 22.65 10.26 -14.77
CA ALA A 187 22.76 11.71 -14.71
C ALA A 187 21.43 12.36 -14.28
N ASP A 188 20.31 11.83 -14.78
CA ASP A 188 18.98 12.28 -14.37
C ASP A 188 18.66 11.95 -12.92
N PHE A 189 19.13 10.79 -12.42
CA PHE A 189 19.01 10.44 -11.01
C PHE A 189 19.76 11.39 -10.11
N GLU A 190 21.00 11.72 -10.47
CA GLU A 190 21.82 12.64 -9.68
C GLU A 190 21.18 14.03 -9.64
N MET A 191 20.77 14.55 -10.81
CA MET A 191 20.06 15.82 -10.92
C MET A 191 18.77 15.82 -10.09
N TRP A 192 17.91 14.79 -10.24
CA TRP A 192 16.67 14.70 -9.49
C TRP A 192 16.89 14.64 -7.97
N TYR A 193 17.84 13.82 -7.51
CA TYR A 193 18.09 13.65 -6.08
C TYR A 193 18.61 14.96 -5.47
N ASP A 194 19.60 15.58 -6.11
CA ASP A 194 20.34 16.73 -5.57
C ASP A 194 19.56 18.04 -5.71
N THR A 195 18.74 18.19 -6.75
CA THR A 195 18.04 19.46 -7.05
C THR A 195 16.56 19.44 -6.73
N MET A 196 15.92 18.26 -6.69
CA MET A 196 14.48 18.13 -6.46
C MET A 196 14.16 17.42 -5.14
N TYR A 197 14.49 16.13 -5.02
CA TYR A 197 14.01 15.28 -3.93
C TYR A 197 14.49 15.74 -2.54
N ALA A 198 15.80 15.71 -2.31
CA ALA A 198 16.34 16.02 -0.98
C ALA A 198 16.05 17.48 -0.56
N PRO A 199 16.24 18.49 -1.44
CA PRO A 199 15.86 19.87 -1.11
C PRO A 199 14.37 20.04 -0.83
N PHE A 200 13.49 19.40 -1.59
CA PHE A 200 12.04 19.48 -1.37
C PHE A 200 11.65 18.90 -0.01
N VAL A 201 12.13 17.70 0.32
CA VAL A 201 11.81 17.04 1.60
C VAL A 201 12.34 17.88 2.76
N GLN A 202 13.58 18.39 2.65
CA GLN A 202 14.16 19.24 3.68
C GLN A 202 13.40 20.56 3.86
N LEU A 203 13.02 21.22 2.76
CA LEU A 203 12.26 22.47 2.79
C LEU A 203 10.85 22.26 3.36
N ARG A 204 10.20 21.14 3.00
CA ARG A 204 8.81 20.86 3.38
C ARG A 204 8.67 20.44 4.83
N PHE A 205 9.60 19.64 5.34
CA PHE A 205 9.50 18.99 6.65
C PHE A 205 10.54 19.49 7.67
N GLY A 206 11.52 20.29 7.26
CA GLY A 206 12.49 20.91 8.17
C GLY A 206 13.29 19.90 8.98
N GLY A 207 13.37 20.11 10.30
CA GLY A 207 14.10 19.22 11.22
C GLY A 207 13.49 17.82 11.34
N ASP A 208 12.21 17.65 10.97
CA ASP A 208 11.50 16.38 11.00
C ASP A 208 11.63 15.59 9.68
N ALA A 209 12.41 16.11 8.73
CA ALA A 209 12.64 15.47 7.45
C ALA A 209 13.37 14.13 7.63
N SER A 210 12.73 13.04 7.20
CA SER A 210 13.41 11.76 6.96
C SER A 210 13.73 11.63 5.48
N VAL A 211 14.98 11.93 5.12
CA VAL A 211 15.49 11.82 3.75
C VAL A 211 16.19 10.47 3.61
N VAL A 212 15.75 9.65 2.65
CA VAL A 212 16.45 8.42 2.30
C VAL A 212 17.80 8.79 1.71
N SER A 213 18.88 8.14 2.15
CA SER A 213 20.22 8.50 1.71
C SER A 213 20.41 8.28 0.20
N LYS A 214 21.26 9.09 -0.43
CA LYS A 214 21.57 8.98 -1.88
C LYS A 214 22.05 7.58 -2.26
N PRO A 215 22.95 6.92 -1.52
CA PRO A 215 23.38 5.55 -1.85
C PRO A 215 22.25 4.53 -1.80
N GLU A 216 21.36 4.60 -0.80
CA GLU A 216 20.20 3.70 -0.69
C GLU A 216 19.21 3.94 -1.83
N MET A 217 18.93 5.20 -2.14
CA MET A 217 18.02 5.57 -3.23
C MET A 217 18.60 5.19 -4.60
N LEU A 218 19.92 5.31 -4.78
CA LEU A 218 20.61 4.87 -5.98
C LEU A 218 20.57 3.34 -6.14
N ALA A 219 20.68 2.59 -5.05
CA ALA A 219 20.56 1.14 -5.07
C ALA A 219 19.16 0.70 -5.54
N MET A 220 18.11 1.39 -5.10
CA MET A 220 16.73 1.17 -5.58
C MET A 220 16.60 1.50 -7.07
N PHE A 221 17.15 2.64 -7.49
CA PHE A 221 17.16 3.06 -8.90
C PHE A 221 17.85 2.03 -9.81
N LYS A 222 19.06 1.60 -9.45
CA LYS A 222 19.85 0.63 -10.26
C LYS A 222 19.22 -0.76 -10.37
N ARG A 223 18.41 -1.18 -9.41
CA ARG A 223 17.85 -2.54 -9.40
C ARG A 223 16.77 -2.72 -10.47
N ARG A 224 15.72 -1.87 -10.43
CA ARG A 224 14.57 -1.86 -11.37
C ARG A 224 13.86 -0.50 -11.38
N GLY A 225 14.54 0.55 -10.94
CA GLY A 225 13.95 1.86 -10.84
C GLY A 225 14.00 2.63 -12.16
N PHE A 226 13.12 3.61 -12.28
CA PHE A 226 13.18 4.64 -13.29
C PHE A 226 12.62 5.93 -12.72
N LEU A 227 13.01 7.06 -13.29
CA LEU A 227 12.43 8.35 -12.96
C LEU A 227 11.30 8.63 -13.93
N LEU A 228 10.18 9.07 -13.38
CA LEU A 228 9.18 9.81 -14.13
C LEU A 228 9.45 11.28 -13.89
N VAL A 229 9.94 11.98 -14.91
CA VAL A 229 10.28 13.41 -14.86
C VAL A 229 9.17 14.19 -15.54
N LEU A 230 8.65 15.20 -14.85
CA LEU A 230 7.71 16.18 -15.38
C LEU A 230 8.49 17.42 -15.81
N GLU A 231 8.18 17.91 -17.01
CA GLU A 231 8.88 19.02 -17.63
C GLU A 231 7.89 20.11 -18.03
N GLU A 232 8.32 21.37 -17.89
CA GLU A 232 7.61 22.53 -18.40
C GLU A 232 8.54 23.24 -19.39
N GLN A 233 8.13 23.34 -20.66
CA GLN A 233 8.95 23.94 -21.72
C GLN A 233 10.35 23.28 -21.85
N GLY A 234 10.42 21.96 -21.67
CA GLY A 234 11.66 21.18 -21.73
C GLY A 234 12.55 21.27 -20.48
N VAL A 235 12.13 22.02 -19.45
CA VAL A 235 12.86 22.12 -18.18
C VAL A 235 12.24 21.17 -17.16
N PRO A 236 13.03 20.27 -16.53
CA PRO A 236 12.56 19.43 -15.43
C PRO A 236 12.07 20.27 -14.24
N VAL A 237 10.80 20.10 -13.86
CA VAL A 237 10.16 20.82 -12.74
C VAL A 237 9.73 19.92 -11.58
N SER A 238 9.59 18.63 -11.84
CA SER A 238 9.28 17.63 -10.80
C SER A 238 9.74 16.25 -11.24
N GLY A 239 9.93 15.34 -10.29
CA GLY A 239 10.26 13.97 -10.59
C GLY A 239 9.89 13.02 -9.47
N SER A 240 9.64 11.77 -9.84
CA SER A 240 9.38 10.69 -8.89
C SER A 240 10.16 9.43 -9.29
N LEU A 241 10.82 8.82 -8.31
CA LEU A 241 11.42 7.50 -8.47
C LEU A 241 10.32 6.43 -8.42
N MET A 242 10.14 5.75 -9.54
CA MET A 242 9.26 4.60 -9.68
C MET A 242 10.08 3.32 -9.60
N TYR A 243 9.54 2.27 -8.97
CA TYR A 243 10.15 0.95 -8.92
C TYR A 243 9.05 -0.12 -8.99
N THR A 244 9.36 -1.22 -9.68
CA THR A 244 8.43 -2.35 -9.92
C THR A 244 9.03 -3.67 -9.47
#